data_AF-A0ABD5JNX5-F1
#
_entry.id   AF-A0ABD5JNX5-F1
#
_cell.length_a   1.000
_cell.length_b   1.000
_cell.length_c   1.000
_cell.angle_alpha   90.00
_cell.angle_beta   90.00
_cell.angle_gamma   90.00
#
_symmetry.space_group_name_H-M   'P 1'
#
loop_
_entity.id
_entity.type
_entity.pdbx_description
1 polymer ?
#
loop_
_entity_poly.entity_id
_entity_poly.type
_entity_poly.pdbx_seq_one_letter_code
_entity_poly.pdbx_strand_id
1 'polypeptide(L)'
;MDQDRYGAAFHVQDLREQLAKADEDTDRYIHVVARNLRNPDQYLKIVEALRDAGRADEATTWARGLAAHSTSPYLPPLRDALVDLLIEAGDDQEALAVRRTAFERTPVHAVFRPLRATTVRLGSPQTVSWAQDPLRERLPDKPRLRPGADPVPARRRNSTTTPGRWPSTASTSWAHTCCRT
;
A
#
# COMPACT_ATOMS: atom_id res chain seq x y z
N MET A 1 18.43 -20.92 -13.24
CA MET A 1 17.04 -20.48 -13.06
C MET A 1 16.74 -19.54 -14.22
N ASP A 2 15.93 -19.98 -15.19
CA ASP A 2 15.71 -19.26 -16.45
C ASP A 2 14.76 -18.08 -16.25
N GLN A 3 15.35 -16.89 -16.18
CA GLN A 3 14.66 -15.61 -16.06
C GLN A 3 13.77 -15.34 -17.27
N ASP A 4 14.14 -15.84 -18.44
CA ASP A 4 13.41 -15.71 -19.71
C ASP A 4 12.06 -16.44 -19.70
N ARG A 5 11.99 -17.61 -19.03
CA ARG A 5 10.74 -18.39 -18.91
C ARG A 5 9.74 -17.73 -17.97
N TYR A 6 10.22 -17.06 -16.92
CA TYR A 6 9.38 -16.30 -15.98
C TYR A 6 8.80 -15.05 -16.64
N GLY A 7 9.60 -14.32 -17.42
CA GLY A 7 9.13 -13.15 -18.18
C GLY A 7 8.06 -13.50 -19.20
N ALA A 8 8.27 -14.55 -20.00
CA ALA A 8 7.30 -14.98 -21.02
C ALA A 8 5.94 -15.37 -20.42
N ALA A 9 5.91 -16.08 -19.29
CA ALA A 9 4.67 -16.45 -18.61
C ALA A 9 3.91 -15.23 -18.06
N PHE A 10 4.64 -14.24 -17.53
CA PHE A 10 4.06 -12.98 -17.06
C PHE A 10 3.41 -12.19 -18.21
N HIS A 11 4.12 -12.01 -19.33
CA HIS A 11 3.58 -11.26 -20.49
C HIS A 11 2.36 -11.93 -21.13
N VAL A 12 2.37 -13.27 -21.22
CA VAL A 12 1.20 -14.01 -21.74
C VAL A 12 -0.01 -13.86 -20.82
N GLN A 13 0.20 -13.81 -19.50
CA GLN A 13 -0.88 -13.56 -18.55
C GLN A 13 -1.40 -12.12 -18.68
N ASP A 14 -0.51 -11.13 -18.76
CA ASP A 14 -0.89 -9.72 -18.94
C ASP A 14 -1.72 -9.49 -20.22
N LEU A 15 -1.30 -10.08 -21.33
CA LEU A 15 -2.06 -10.06 -22.59
C LEU A 15 -3.46 -10.70 -22.47
N ARG A 16 -3.59 -11.80 -21.74
CA ARG A 16 -4.90 -12.45 -21.50
C ARG A 16 -5.81 -11.59 -20.64
N GLU A 17 -5.25 -10.93 -19.62
CA GLU A 17 -5.99 -10.00 -18.77
C GLU A 17 -6.47 -8.78 -19.57
N GLN A 18 -5.61 -8.18 -20.42
CA GLN A 18 -5.97 -7.07 -21.29
C GLN A 18 -7.06 -7.45 -22.30
N LEU A 19 -6.94 -8.62 -22.92
CA LEU A 19 -7.94 -9.09 -23.88
C LEU A 19 -9.31 -9.34 -23.22
N ALA A 20 -9.32 -9.96 -22.04
CA ALA A 20 -10.57 -10.20 -21.32
C ALA A 20 -11.22 -8.90 -20.82
N LYS A 21 -10.41 -7.90 -20.45
CA LYS A 21 -10.93 -6.56 -20.10
C LYS A 21 -11.55 -5.84 -21.31
N ALA A 22 -10.98 -6.01 -22.50
CA ALA A 22 -11.49 -5.42 -23.73
C ALA A 22 -12.76 -6.10 -24.27
N ASP A 23 -12.99 -7.35 -23.89
CA ASP A 23 -14.18 -8.15 -24.27
C ASP A 23 -15.43 -7.79 -23.43
N GLU A 24 -15.28 -6.92 -22.42
CA GLU A 24 -16.32 -6.51 -21.45
C GLU A 24 -17.01 -7.68 -20.69
N ASP A 25 -16.49 -8.91 -20.81
CA ASP A 25 -16.95 -10.08 -20.09
C ASP A 25 -16.24 -10.20 -18.74
N THR A 26 -16.91 -9.70 -17.69
CA THR A 26 -16.40 -9.72 -16.31
C THR A 26 -16.13 -11.14 -15.81
N ASP A 27 -16.97 -12.11 -16.12
CA ASP A 27 -16.80 -13.50 -15.64
C ASP A 27 -15.58 -14.15 -16.28
N ARG A 28 -15.38 -13.91 -17.58
CA ARG A 28 -14.17 -14.34 -18.29
C ARG A 28 -12.92 -13.70 -17.72
N TYR A 29 -12.96 -12.41 -17.41
CA TYR A 29 -11.85 -11.71 -16.76
C TYR A 29 -11.50 -12.33 -15.40
N ILE A 30 -12.50 -12.53 -14.53
CA ILE A 30 -12.30 -13.15 -13.22
C ILE A 30 -11.70 -14.54 -13.38
N HIS A 31 -12.21 -15.37 -14.29
CA HIS A 31 -11.68 -16.70 -14.53
C HIS A 31 -10.22 -16.68 -15.01
N VAL A 32 -9.82 -15.69 -15.82
CA VAL A 32 -8.42 -15.50 -16.26
C VAL A 32 -7.52 -15.11 -15.10
N VAL A 33 -7.96 -14.17 -14.26
CA VAL A 33 -7.19 -13.66 -13.12
C VAL A 33 -7.09 -14.70 -12.00
N ALA A 34 -8.19 -15.39 -11.69
CA ALA A 34 -8.28 -16.38 -10.62
C ALA A 34 -7.38 -17.61 -10.84
N ARG A 35 -6.90 -17.85 -12.07
CA ARG A 35 -5.93 -18.91 -12.35
C ARG A 35 -4.58 -18.70 -11.65
N ASN A 36 -4.26 -17.47 -11.23
CA ASN A 36 -2.99 -17.16 -10.58
C ASN A 36 -3.15 -16.21 -9.39
N LEU A 37 -3.85 -16.64 -8.34
CA LEU A 37 -4.06 -15.90 -7.09
C LEU A 37 -2.84 -15.86 -6.15
N ARG A 38 -1.61 -15.94 -6.68
CA ARG A 38 -0.37 -15.94 -5.88
C ARG A 38 -0.02 -14.56 -5.31
N ASN A 39 -0.58 -13.49 -5.87
CA ASN A 39 -0.33 -12.12 -5.45
C ASN A 39 -1.65 -11.45 -5.01
N PRO A 40 -1.70 -10.79 -3.83
CA PRO A 40 -2.80 -9.92 -3.41
C PRO A 40 -3.30 -8.92 -4.47
N ASP A 41 -2.45 -8.43 -5.36
CA ASP A 41 -2.85 -7.52 -6.45
C ASP A 41 -3.90 -8.16 -7.37
N GLN A 42 -3.87 -9.49 -7.56
CA GLN A 42 -4.84 -10.20 -8.40
C GLN A 42 -6.22 -10.26 -7.76
N TYR A 43 -6.31 -10.28 -6.42
CA TYR A 43 -7.59 -10.16 -5.73
C TYR A 43 -8.15 -8.76 -5.89
N LEU A 44 -7.32 -7.72 -5.78
CA LEU A 44 -7.76 -6.34 -5.97
C LEU A 44 -8.35 -6.14 -7.38
N LYS A 45 -7.67 -6.64 -8.41
CA LYS A 45 -8.18 -6.63 -9.80
C LYS A 45 -9.56 -7.27 -9.94
N ILE A 46 -9.79 -8.42 -9.30
CA ILE A 46 -11.11 -9.08 -9.31
C ILE A 46 -12.16 -8.22 -8.60
N VAL A 47 -11.82 -7.66 -7.45
CA VAL A 47 -12.73 -6.81 -6.66
C VAL A 47 -13.11 -5.54 -7.44
N GLU A 48 -12.16 -4.89 -8.08
CA GLU A 48 -12.39 -3.72 -8.94
C GLU A 48 -13.28 -4.07 -10.14
N ALA A 49 -12.99 -5.17 -10.84
CA ALA A 49 -13.79 -5.60 -11.98
C ALA A 49 -15.25 -5.93 -11.60
N LEU A 50 -15.46 -6.59 -10.45
CA LEU A 50 -16.80 -6.88 -9.94
C LEU A 50 -17.54 -5.61 -9.53
N ARG A 51 -16.84 -4.65 -8.90
CA ARG A 51 -17.40 -3.35 -8.54
C ARG A 51 -17.83 -2.56 -9.79
N ASP A 52 -16.98 -2.50 -10.80
CA ASP A 52 -17.27 -1.81 -12.06
C ASP A 52 -18.46 -2.43 -12.79
N ALA A 53 -18.66 -3.75 -12.65
CA ALA A 53 -19.82 -4.48 -13.17
C ALA A 53 -21.08 -4.37 -12.29
N GLY A 54 -21.05 -3.62 -11.18
CA GLY A 54 -22.18 -3.47 -10.25
C GLY A 54 -22.45 -4.69 -9.36
N ARG A 55 -21.53 -5.66 -9.30
CA ARG A 55 -21.65 -6.91 -8.53
C ARG A 55 -20.99 -6.79 -7.14
N ALA A 56 -21.46 -5.81 -6.35
CA ALA A 56 -20.85 -5.43 -5.08
C ALA A 56 -20.79 -6.56 -4.03
N ASP A 57 -21.80 -7.44 -3.98
CA ASP A 57 -21.85 -8.56 -3.03
C ASP A 57 -20.74 -9.58 -3.29
N GLU A 58 -20.50 -9.88 -4.56
CA GLU A 58 -19.42 -10.76 -4.98
C GLU A 58 -18.07 -10.10 -4.74
N ALA A 59 -17.93 -8.81 -5.05
CA ALA A 59 -16.71 -8.05 -4.77
C ALA A 59 -16.36 -8.11 -3.27
N THR A 60 -17.36 -7.95 -2.39
CA THR A 60 -17.20 -8.04 -0.94
C THR A 60 -16.76 -9.43 -0.51
N THR A 61 -17.36 -10.49 -1.09
CA THR A 61 -17.00 -11.88 -0.82
C THR A 61 -15.54 -12.18 -1.19
N TRP A 62 -15.11 -11.74 -2.37
CA TRP A 62 -13.72 -11.88 -2.83
C TRP A 62 -12.74 -11.13 -1.92
N ALA A 63 -13.08 -9.89 -1.52
CA ALA A 63 -12.23 -9.08 -0.65
C ALA A 63 -12.11 -9.69 0.76
N ARG A 64 -13.20 -10.24 1.32
CA ARG A 64 -13.19 -10.98 2.61
C ARG A 64 -12.29 -12.21 2.55
N GLY A 65 -12.34 -12.96 1.44
CA GLY A 65 -11.59 -14.20 1.25
C GLY A 65 -10.09 -14.05 1.50
N LEU A 66 -9.46 -12.97 1.01
CA LEU A 66 -8.03 -12.74 1.25
C LEU A 66 -7.75 -11.97 2.55
N ALA A 67 -8.63 -11.06 2.97
CA ALA A 67 -8.48 -10.32 4.23
C ALA A 67 -8.45 -11.24 5.47
N ALA A 68 -9.11 -12.40 5.39
CA ALA A 68 -9.08 -13.43 6.43
C ALA A 68 -7.69 -14.07 6.63
N HIS A 69 -6.84 -14.12 5.60
CA HIS A 69 -5.55 -14.85 5.60
C HIS A 69 -4.34 -13.94 5.96
N SER A 70 -4.55 -13.03 6.90
CA SER A 70 -3.80 -11.77 7.02
C SER A 70 -2.44 -11.85 7.77
N THR A 71 -1.35 -12.02 7.01
CA THR A 71 0.00 -11.53 7.40
C THR A 71 0.71 -10.75 6.28
N SER A 72 0.09 -10.63 5.09
CA SER A 72 0.76 -10.04 3.93
C SER A 72 0.81 -8.50 3.97
N PRO A 73 1.97 -7.87 3.69
CA PRO A 73 2.11 -6.42 3.62
C PRO A 73 1.36 -5.76 2.45
N TYR A 74 0.86 -6.53 1.49
CA TYR A 74 0.09 -6.06 0.33
C TYR A 74 -1.44 -6.00 0.57
N LEU A 75 -1.88 -6.28 1.80
CA LEU A 75 -3.28 -6.18 2.22
C LEU A 75 -3.86 -4.75 2.36
N PRO A 76 -3.09 -3.64 2.47
CA PRO A 76 -3.71 -2.32 2.68
C PRO A 76 -4.70 -1.91 1.57
N PRO A 77 -4.38 -1.96 0.26
CA PRO A 77 -5.32 -1.54 -0.78
C PRO A 77 -6.57 -2.41 -0.84
N LEU A 78 -6.42 -3.73 -0.68
CA LEU A 78 -7.56 -4.65 -0.67
C LEU A 78 -8.46 -4.43 0.55
N ARG A 79 -7.88 -4.10 1.70
CA ARG A 79 -8.63 -3.73 2.90
C ARG A 79 -9.36 -2.40 2.70
N ASP A 80 -8.75 -1.45 2.01
CA ASP A 80 -9.38 -0.18 1.66
C ASP A 80 -10.62 -0.43 0.77
N ALA A 81 -10.46 -1.24 -0.28
CA ALA A 81 -11.57 -1.64 -1.16
C ALA A 81 -12.70 -2.35 -0.40
N LEU A 82 -12.38 -3.28 0.51
CA LEU A 82 -13.38 -3.95 1.35
C LEU A 82 -14.15 -2.94 2.21
N VAL A 83 -13.46 -2.00 2.84
CA VAL A 83 -14.08 -0.98 3.70
C VAL A 83 -14.97 -0.03 2.90
N ASP A 84 -14.58 0.32 1.67
CA ASP A 84 -15.42 1.14 0.79
C ASP A 84 -16.69 0.39 0.38
N LEU A 85 -16.58 -0.87 -0.03
CA LEU A 85 -17.73 -1.72 -0.36
C LEU A 85 -18.71 -1.87 0.81
N LEU A 86 -18.21 -2.08 2.04
CA LEU A 86 -19.04 -2.21 3.23
C LEU A 86 -19.80 -0.91 3.54
N ILE A 87 -19.18 0.25 3.37
CA ILE A 87 -19.85 1.54 3.60
C ILE A 87 -20.88 1.81 2.50
N GLU A 88 -20.59 1.46 1.26
CA GLU A 88 -21.55 1.56 0.14
C GLU A 88 -22.77 0.66 0.36
N ALA A 89 -22.58 -0.49 1.01
CA ALA A 89 -23.67 -1.39 1.43
C ALA A 89 -24.40 -0.93 2.71
N GLY A 90 -23.88 0.07 3.43
CA GLY A 90 -24.42 0.55 4.71
C GLY A 90 -23.97 -0.24 5.95
N ASP A 91 -23.02 -1.15 5.80
CA ASP A 91 -22.45 -2.00 6.86
C ASP A 91 -21.33 -1.29 7.63
N ASP A 92 -21.63 -0.10 8.16
CA ASP A 92 -20.69 0.79 8.85
C ASP A 92 -19.96 0.12 10.03
N GLN A 93 -20.67 -0.74 10.76
CA GLN A 93 -20.10 -1.47 11.90
C GLN A 93 -19.05 -2.48 11.46
N GLU A 94 -19.29 -3.20 10.36
CA GLU A 94 -18.32 -4.15 9.82
C GLU A 94 -17.11 -3.42 9.24
N ALA A 95 -17.34 -2.31 8.53
CA ALA A 95 -16.27 -1.45 8.01
C ALA A 95 -15.31 -0.99 9.12
N LEU A 96 -15.86 -0.56 10.27
CA LEU A 96 -15.07 -0.20 11.44
C LEU A 96 -14.39 -1.41 12.09
N ALA A 97 -15.05 -2.56 12.17
CA ALA A 97 -14.47 -3.78 12.72
C ALA A 97 -13.23 -4.22 11.93
N VAL A 98 -13.29 -4.20 10.59
CA VAL A 98 -12.15 -4.51 9.71
C VAL A 98 -10.95 -3.61 10.00
N ARG A 99 -11.18 -2.30 10.16
CA ARG A 99 -10.13 -1.32 10.49
C ARG A 99 -9.57 -1.51 11.90
N ARG A 100 -10.44 -1.78 12.87
CA ARG A 100 -10.06 -2.04 14.27
C ARG A 100 -9.18 -3.28 14.37
N THR A 101 -9.60 -4.41 13.79
CA THR A 101 -8.82 -5.66 13.82
C THR A 101 -7.45 -5.49 13.16
N ALA A 102 -7.36 -4.73 12.06
CA ALA A 102 -6.09 -4.42 11.43
C ALA A 102 -5.16 -3.62 12.36
N PHE A 103 -5.70 -2.62 13.06
CA PHE A 103 -4.94 -1.80 14.00
C PHE A 103 -4.51 -2.59 15.24
N GLU A 104 -5.38 -3.41 15.82
CA GLU A 104 -5.06 -4.26 16.98
C GLU A 104 -3.90 -5.22 16.68
N ARG A 105 -3.85 -5.77 15.46
CA ARG A 105 -2.74 -6.62 15.00
C ARG A 105 -1.43 -5.86 14.82
N THR A 106 -1.50 -4.63 14.32
CA THR A 106 -0.30 -3.80 14.09
C THR A 106 -0.58 -2.34 14.47
N PRO A 107 -0.43 -1.98 15.76
CA PRO A 107 -0.73 -0.65 16.28
C PRO A 107 0.34 0.38 15.88
N VAL A 108 0.38 0.72 14.60
CA VAL A 108 1.30 1.71 14.03
C VAL A 108 0.54 2.85 13.37
N HIS A 109 1.19 4.02 13.28
CA HIS A 109 0.57 5.22 12.73
C HIS A 109 0.06 5.03 11.29
N ALA A 110 0.74 4.21 10.49
CA ALA A 110 0.33 3.87 9.12
C ALA A 110 -1.04 3.15 9.07
N VAL A 111 -1.37 2.31 10.06
CA VAL A 111 -2.65 1.59 10.15
C VAL A 111 -3.71 2.43 10.86
N PHE A 112 -3.31 3.31 11.78
CA PHE A 112 -4.22 4.23 12.47
C PHE A 112 -4.84 5.27 11.53
N ARG A 113 -4.07 5.80 10.57
CA ARG A 113 -4.57 6.86 9.67
C ARG A 113 -5.82 6.43 8.89
N PRO A 114 -5.87 5.26 8.22
CA PRO A 114 -7.09 4.78 7.55
C PRO A 114 -8.26 4.50 8.51
N LEU A 115 -7.98 3.99 9.72
CA LEU A 115 -9.01 3.78 10.75
C LEU A 115 -9.68 5.12 11.15
N ARG A 116 -8.89 6.16 11.42
CA ARG A 116 -9.40 7.50 11.74
C ARG A 116 -10.15 8.14 10.55
N ALA A 117 -9.66 7.95 9.33
CA ALA A 117 -10.35 8.43 8.15
C ALA A 117 -11.74 7.79 7.99
N THR A 118 -11.83 6.49 8.27
CA THR A 118 -13.10 5.75 8.24
C THR A 118 -14.09 6.27 9.29
N THR A 119 -13.65 6.51 10.54
CA THR A 119 -14.55 7.07 11.56
C THR A 119 -15.02 8.49 11.28
N VAL A 120 -14.17 9.32 10.67
CA VAL A 120 -14.56 10.66 10.22
C VAL A 120 -15.60 10.57 9.11
N ARG A 121 -15.40 9.67 8.13
CA ARG A 121 -16.35 9.44 7.03
C ARG A 121 -17.73 9.00 7.54
N LEU A 122 -17.76 8.20 8.61
CA LEU A 122 -18.99 7.71 9.25
C LEU A 122 -19.55 8.66 10.33
N GLY A 123 -19.02 9.88 10.46
CA GLY A 123 -19.52 10.87 11.41
C GLY A 123 -19.30 10.55 12.89
N SER A 124 -18.42 9.58 13.21
CA SER A 124 -18.19 9.09 14.58
C SER A 124 -16.70 9.15 14.99
N PRO A 125 -16.04 10.33 14.93
CA PRO A 125 -14.60 10.45 15.17
C PRO A 125 -14.17 10.04 16.59
N GLN A 126 -15.06 10.12 17.58
CA GLN A 126 -14.81 9.70 18.96
C GLN A 126 -14.55 8.20 19.13
N THR A 127 -14.98 7.36 18.17
CA THR A 127 -14.89 5.90 18.25
C THR A 127 -13.45 5.36 18.23
N VAL A 128 -12.44 6.22 17.95
CA VAL A 128 -11.01 5.85 17.89
C VAL A 128 -10.15 6.43 19.01
N SER A 129 -10.74 7.03 20.05
CA SER A 129 -9.98 7.57 21.20
C SER A 129 -9.11 6.51 21.89
N TRP A 130 -9.62 5.28 22.03
CA TRP A 130 -8.90 4.13 22.60
C TRP A 130 -7.59 3.79 21.87
N ALA A 131 -7.47 4.12 20.58
CA ALA A 131 -6.30 3.78 19.77
C ALA A 131 -5.09 4.71 20.05
N GLN A 132 -5.28 5.76 20.85
CA GLN A 132 -4.21 6.69 21.21
C GLN A 132 -3.18 6.08 22.19
N ASP A 133 -3.64 5.27 23.14
CA ASP A 133 -2.76 4.69 24.16
C ASP A 133 -1.77 3.66 23.57
N PRO A 134 -2.20 2.70 22.71
CA PRO A 134 -1.27 1.79 22.03
C PRO A 134 -0.24 2.49 21.14
N LEU A 135 -0.58 3.65 20.56
CA LEU A 135 0.36 4.45 19.77
C LEU A 135 1.37 5.18 20.66
N ARG A 136 0.93 5.65 21.85
CA ARG A 136 1.79 6.35 22.81
C ARG A 136 2.85 5.43 23.39
N GLU A 137 2.48 4.19 23.71
CA GLU A 137 3.39 3.18 24.27
C GLU A 137 4.49 2.76 23.27
N ARG A 138 4.19 2.73 21.97
CA ARG A 138 5.13 2.34 20.91
C ARG A 138 6.02 3.46 20.38
N LEU A 139 5.69 4.72 20.65
CA LEU A 139 6.60 5.82 20.36
C LEU A 139 7.86 5.58 21.20
N PRO A 140 9.06 5.44 20.59
CA PRO A 140 10.28 5.39 21.37
C PRO A 140 10.29 6.65 22.23
N ASP A 141 10.56 6.48 23.53
CA ASP A 141 10.63 7.57 24.49
C ASP A 141 11.61 8.60 23.92
N LYS A 142 11.05 9.63 23.28
CA LYS A 142 11.84 10.68 22.67
C LYS A 142 12.16 11.54 23.87
N PRO A 143 13.40 11.52 24.40
CA PRO A 143 13.71 12.31 25.57
C PRO A 143 13.30 13.73 25.22
N ARG A 144 12.31 14.25 25.95
CA ARG A 144 11.94 15.65 25.84
C ARG A 144 13.25 16.38 26.06
N LEU A 145 13.78 17.06 25.04
CA LEU A 145 14.89 17.98 25.27
C LEU A 145 14.42 18.86 26.42
N ARG A 146 15.04 18.70 27.60
CA ARG A 146 14.74 19.55 28.74
C ARG A 146 15.00 20.97 28.25
N PRO A 147 14.02 21.89 28.31
CA PRO A 147 14.30 23.29 28.05
C PRO A 147 15.32 23.71 29.12
N GLY A 148 16.58 23.88 28.70
CA GLY A 148 17.70 24.18 29.61
C GLY A 148 18.93 23.26 29.49
N ALA A 149 18.99 22.32 28.54
CA ALA A 149 20.28 21.71 28.21
C ALA A 149 21.12 22.72 27.42
N ASP A 150 22.16 23.26 28.05
CA ASP A 150 23.12 24.16 27.42
C ASP A 150 23.65 23.57 26.10
N PRO A 151 23.82 24.39 25.04
CA PRO A 151 24.40 23.89 23.80
C PRO A 151 25.80 23.34 24.07
N VAL A 152 25.99 22.05 23.80
CA VAL A 152 27.31 21.39 23.81
C VAL A 152 28.25 22.25 22.97
N PRO A 153 29.36 22.79 23.51
CA PRO A 153 30.24 23.65 22.74
C PRO A 153 30.80 22.86 21.56
N ALA A 154 30.68 23.45 20.36
CA ALA A 154 31.17 22.87 19.13
C ALA A 154 32.66 22.51 19.29
N ARG A 155 32.95 21.20 19.27
CA ARG A 155 34.32 20.69 19.24
C ARG A 155 35.03 21.30 18.04
N ARG A 156 36.03 22.17 18.30
CA ARG A 156 36.94 22.69 17.26
C ARG A 156 37.47 21.51 16.45
N ARG A 157 37.09 21.40 15.18
CA ARG A 157 37.79 20.55 14.21
C ARG A 157 39.14 21.21 13.93
N ASN A 158 40.22 20.59 14.38
CA ASN A 158 41.57 20.90 13.94
C ASN A 158 41.79 20.22 12.57
N SER A 159 41.82 21.03 11.53
CA SER A 159 42.07 20.61 10.16
C SER A 159 43.58 20.49 9.92
N THR A 160 44.09 19.26 9.86
CA THR A 160 45.35 18.96 9.16
C THR A 160 45.19 17.63 8.43
N THR A 161 44.65 17.67 7.22
CA THR A 161 44.87 16.60 6.24
C THR A 161 44.94 17.22 4.84
N THR A 162 46.14 17.07 4.27
CA THR A 162 46.61 17.39 2.93
C THR A 162 45.61 17.07 1.81
N PRO A 163 45.43 17.93 0.79
CA PRO A 163 44.59 17.61 -0.35
C PRO A 163 45.29 16.62 -1.30
N GLY A 164 44.93 15.35 -1.18
CA GLY A 164 45.18 14.32 -2.20
C GLY A 164 44.26 14.52 -3.40
N ARG A 165 44.85 15.04 -4.48
CA ARG A 165 44.34 15.17 -5.84
C ARG A 165 43.62 13.90 -6.33
N TRP A 166 42.32 13.99 -6.61
CA TRP A 166 41.59 13.01 -7.42
C TRP A 166 41.65 13.41 -8.90
N PRO A 167 41.86 12.46 -9.83
CA PRO A 167 41.87 12.74 -11.26
C PRO A 167 40.44 12.90 -11.81
N SER A 168 40.19 14.03 -12.46
CA SER A 168 39.06 14.24 -13.36
C SER A 168 39.13 13.25 -14.52
N THR A 169 38.05 12.53 -14.78
CA THR A 169 37.73 12.09 -16.14
C THR A 169 36.39 12.67 -16.53
N ALA A 170 36.38 13.21 -17.74
CA ALA A 170 35.36 14.03 -18.31
C ALA A 170 34.32 13.18 -19.05
N SER A 171 33.11 13.73 -19.13
CA SER A 171 32.23 13.74 -20.29
C SER A 171 31.65 12.42 -20.81
N THR A 172 30.32 12.29 -20.75
CA THR A 172 29.57 11.99 -21.97
C THR A 172 28.27 12.79 -21.99
N SER A 173 28.24 13.67 -22.98
CA SER A 173 27.15 14.49 -23.49
C SER A 173 25.86 13.69 -23.74
N TRP A 174 24.72 14.25 -23.31
CA TRP A 174 23.40 13.89 -23.80
C TRP A 174 22.97 14.98 -24.80
N ALA A 175 22.78 14.60 -26.06
CA ALA A 175 22.11 15.41 -27.05
C ALA A 175 21.07 14.56 -27.78
N HIS A 176 19.83 15.05 -27.73
CA HIS A 176 18.65 14.53 -28.39
C HIS A 176 18.78 14.48 -29.91
N THR A 177 18.05 13.56 -30.55
CA THR A 177 17.43 13.84 -31.84
C THR A 177 16.10 13.09 -31.96
N CYS A 178 15.01 13.87 -31.97
CA CYS A 178 13.67 13.45 -32.39
C CYS A 178 13.56 13.42 -33.92
N CYS A 179 12.70 12.54 -34.41
CA CYS A 179 11.86 12.60 -35.63
C CYS A 179 12.46 13.05 -36.98
N ARG A 180 12.33 12.19 -38.01
CA ARG A 180 11.46 12.48 -39.18
C ARG A 180 11.24 11.26 -40.10
N THR A 181 9.96 11.08 -40.47
CA THR A 181 9.35 10.49 -41.70
C THR A 181 9.87 9.20 -42.29
#